data_AF-A0A380DZE6-F1
#
_entry.id   AF-A0A380DZE6-F1
#
_cell.length_a   1.000
_cell.length_b   1.000
_cell.length_c   1.000
_cell.angle_alpha   90.00
_cell.angle_beta   90.00
_cell.angle_gamma   90.00
#
_symmetry.space_group_name_H-M   'P 1'
#
loop_
_entity.id
_entity.type
_entity.pdbx_description
1 polymer ?
#
loop_
_entity_poly.entity_id
_entity_poly.type
_entity_poly.pdbx_seq_one_letter_code
_entity_poly.pdbx_strand_id
1 'polypeptide(L)'
;MIIFSIDQKYEADELYIKKPLRRLTWLMAIIIYCGVYTGALVRHADASLAYGGWPLPFHDLVPHSEQDWVQLTHRIMAFIVFTIIMITYIHAVKNYPNNRTVHYGYTAAFILVILQVITGALSIMTNVNLIIALFHALFITYLFGMTTYFIMLMLRSVRSDKQ
;
A
#
# COMPACT_ATOMS: atom_id res chain seq x y z
N MET A 1 6.40 -3.10 26.70
CA MET A 1 5.17 -2.97 27.53
C MET A 1 4.06 -2.13 26.86
N ILE A 2 4.36 -1.14 26.00
CA ILE A 2 3.31 -0.34 25.33
C ILE A 2 2.58 -1.10 24.20
N ILE A 3 3.28 -1.95 23.44
CA ILE A 3 2.66 -2.73 22.35
C ILE A 3 1.64 -3.74 22.90
N PHE A 4 1.96 -4.40 24.03
CA PHE A 4 1.11 -5.42 24.64
C PHE A 4 -0.21 -4.85 25.19
N SER A 5 -0.22 -3.62 25.71
CA SER A 5 -1.44 -2.98 26.20
C SER A 5 -2.36 -2.49 25.08
N ILE A 6 -1.80 -2.13 23.93
CA ILE A 6 -2.57 -1.81 22.73
C ILE A 6 -3.20 -3.08 22.17
N ASP A 7 -2.46 -4.19 22.11
CA ASP A 7 -3.00 -5.49 21.66
C ASP A 7 -4.18 -5.96 22.50
N GLN A 8 -4.12 -5.80 23.83
CA GLN A 8 -5.21 -6.17 24.73
C GLN A 8 -6.45 -5.29 24.55
N LYS A 9 -6.28 -4.01 24.23
CA LYS A 9 -7.39 -3.06 24.01
C LYS A 9 -8.15 -3.32 22.70
N TYR A 10 -7.49 -3.96 21.73
CA TYR A 10 -8.03 -4.27 20.41
C TYR A 10 -8.31 -5.77 20.21
N GLU A 11 -8.32 -6.57 21.28
CA GLU A 11 -8.52 -8.04 21.21
C GLU A 11 -7.61 -8.72 20.16
N ALA A 12 -6.39 -8.21 19.98
CA ALA A 12 -5.47 -8.69 18.95
C ALA A 12 -4.91 -10.09 19.24
N ASP A 13 -5.01 -10.56 20.50
CA ASP A 13 -4.55 -11.87 20.93
C ASP A 13 -5.52 -13.03 20.53
N GLU A 14 -6.80 -12.75 20.24
CA GLU A 14 -7.80 -13.77 19.79
C GLU A 14 -8.15 -13.65 18.30
N LEU A 15 -7.27 -13.04 17.52
CA LEU A 15 -7.56 -12.63 16.15
C LEU A 15 -7.43 -13.82 15.18
N TYR A 16 -8.48 -14.65 15.09
CA TYR A 16 -8.53 -15.79 14.17
C TYR A 16 -8.76 -15.33 12.72
N ILE A 17 -7.69 -15.28 11.92
CA ILE A 17 -7.75 -14.91 10.50
C ILE A 17 -7.80 -16.17 9.63
N LYS A 18 -8.90 -16.29 8.86
CA LYS A 18 -9.07 -17.37 7.88
C LYS A 18 -7.98 -17.30 6.81
N LYS A 19 -7.60 -18.47 6.29
CA LYS A 19 -6.61 -18.64 5.19
C LYS A 19 -6.74 -17.67 3.99
N PRO A 20 -7.94 -17.32 3.46
CA PRO A 20 -8.04 -16.41 2.31
C PRO A 20 -7.50 -15.00 2.59
N LEU A 21 -7.88 -14.38 3.70
CA LEU A 21 -7.41 -13.02 4.05
C LEU A 21 -5.89 -13.02 4.30
N ARG A 22 -5.36 -14.08 4.90
CA ARG A 22 -3.91 -14.24 5.07
C ARG A 22 -3.16 -14.26 3.74
N ARG A 23 -3.64 -15.00 2.74
CA ARG A 23 -3.01 -15.03 1.40
C ARG A 23 -3.07 -13.66 0.73
N LEU A 24 -4.21 -12.97 0.82
CA LEU A 24 -4.37 -11.62 0.29
C LEU A 24 -3.39 -10.64 0.93
N THR A 25 -3.17 -10.72 2.24
CA THR A 25 -2.23 -9.85 2.96
C THR A 25 -0.78 -10.09 2.53
N TRP A 26 -0.39 -11.35 2.35
CA TRP A 26 0.94 -11.68 1.81
C TRP A 26 1.14 -11.17 0.38
N LEU A 27 0.14 -11.36 -0.50
CA LEU A 27 0.17 -10.82 -1.86
C LEU A 27 0.25 -9.29 -1.85
N MET A 28 -0.54 -8.65 -0.98
CA MET A 28 -0.53 -7.20 -0.79
C MET A 28 0.86 -6.72 -0.37
N ALA A 29 1.54 -7.38 0.58
CA ALA A 29 2.89 -7.02 1.00
C ALA A 29 3.91 -7.08 -0.14
N ILE A 30 3.89 -8.17 -0.92
CA ILE A 30 4.80 -8.36 -2.07
C ILE A 30 4.54 -7.27 -3.13
N ILE A 31 3.28 -7.03 -3.47
CA ILE A 31 2.88 -6.04 -4.47
C ILE A 31 3.24 -4.62 -4.02
N ILE A 32 3.02 -4.28 -2.75
CA ILE A 32 3.44 -2.98 -2.18
C ILE A 32 4.97 -2.85 -2.28
N TYR A 33 5.73 -3.89 -1.95
CA TYR A 33 7.19 -3.85 -2.04
C TYR A 33 7.67 -3.61 -3.47
N CYS A 34 7.08 -4.26 -4.47
CA CYS A 34 7.33 -3.97 -5.88
C CYS A 34 6.98 -2.51 -6.24
N GLY A 35 5.84 -2.01 -5.73
CA GLY A 35 5.45 -0.61 -5.88
C GLY A 35 6.50 0.37 -5.33
N VAL A 36 7.01 0.12 -4.13
CA VAL A 36 8.09 0.90 -3.50
C VAL A 36 9.34 0.88 -4.37
N TYR A 37 9.75 -0.30 -4.87
CA TYR A 37 10.92 -0.44 -5.72
C TYR A 37 10.79 0.38 -7.02
N THR A 38 9.66 0.28 -7.71
CA THR A 38 9.42 1.08 -8.94
C THR A 38 9.41 2.58 -8.65
N GLY A 39 8.86 3.01 -7.50
CA GLY A 39 8.89 4.43 -7.11
C GLY A 39 10.30 4.94 -6.79
N ALA A 40 11.14 4.11 -6.15
CA ALA A 40 12.55 4.42 -5.95
C ALA A 40 13.30 4.51 -7.30
N LEU A 41 13.01 3.60 -8.23
CA LEU A 41 13.59 3.62 -9.58
C LEU A 41 13.25 4.92 -10.33
N VAL A 42 12.00 5.40 -10.26
CA VAL A 42 11.59 6.70 -10.83
C VAL A 42 12.44 7.86 -10.32
N ARG A 43 12.77 7.85 -9.03
CA ARG A 43 13.60 8.89 -8.42
C ARG A 43 15.07 8.78 -8.83
N HIS A 44 15.61 7.56 -8.92
CA HIS A 44 17.00 7.33 -9.27
C HIS A 44 17.29 7.43 -10.78
N ALA A 45 16.29 7.21 -11.61
CA ALA A 45 16.39 7.36 -13.07
C ALA A 45 16.03 8.79 -13.54
N ASP A 46 15.89 9.75 -12.61
CA ASP A 46 15.45 11.12 -12.86
C ASP A 46 14.14 11.21 -13.69
N ALA A 47 13.30 10.18 -13.61
CA ALA A 47 12.07 10.02 -14.38
C ALA A 47 10.83 10.63 -13.70
N SER A 48 11.01 11.44 -12.64
CA SER A 48 9.91 11.92 -11.79
C SER A 48 8.88 12.77 -12.53
N LEU A 49 9.32 13.54 -13.53
CA LEU A 49 8.47 14.36 -14.42
C LEU A 49 8.41 13.80 -15.85
N ALA A 50 8.96 12.60 -16.08
CA ALA A 50 8.84 11.92 -17.35
C ALA A 50 7.37 11.51 -17.59
N TYR A 51 7.04 11.20 -18.84
CA TYR A 51 5.70 10.79 -19.24
C TYR A 51 4.61 11.85 -18.90
N GLY A 52 4.99 13.12 -19.02
CA GLY A 52 4.12 14.31 -19.09
C GLY A 52 2.98 14.37 -18.07
N GLY A 53 1.73 14.34 -18.58
CA GLY A 53 0.51 14.55 -17.80
C GLY A 53 0.09 13.36 -16.93
N TRP A 54 -0.76 13.62 -15.95
CA TRP A 54 -1.40 12.61 -15.09
C TRP A 54 -2.89 12.50 -15.42
N PRO A 55 -3.49 11.30 -15.49
CA PRO A 55 -2.92 9.96 -15.28
C PRO A 55 -2.20 9.38 -16.51
N LEU A 56 -2.51 9.89 -17.69
CA LEU A 56 -1.82 9.62 -18.96
C LEU A 56 -1.57 10.95 -19.67
N PRO A 57 -0.56 11.05 -20.54
CA PRO A 57 -0.40 12.22 -21.39
C PRO A 57 -1.58 12.34 -22.35
N PHE A 58 -2.09 13.55 -22.57
CA PHE A 58 -3.25 13.78 -23.43
C PHE A 58 -2.96 13.63 -24.93
N HIS A 59 -1.70 13.75 -25.33
CA HIS A 59 -1.33 13.91 -26.73
C HIS A 59 -0.51 12.73 -27.27
N ASP A 60 0.11 11.94 -26.39
CA ASP A 60 0.95 10.82 -26.80
C ASP A 60 0.97 9.74 -25.71
N LEU A 61 0.40 8.58 -26.03
CA LEU A 61 0.30 7.47 -25.10
C LEU A 61 1.51 6.55 -25.17
N VAL A 62 2.29 6.62 -26.25
CA VAL A 62 3.43 5.71 -26.47
C VAL A 62 4.67 6.32 -25.80
N PRO A 63 5.32 5.60 -24.87
CA PRO A 63 6.59 6.04 -24.29
C PRO A 63 7.69 6.10 -25.35
N HIS A 64 8.44 7.20 -25.41
CA HIS A 64 9.53 7.39 -26.38
C HIS A 64 10.92 7.24 -25.77
N SER A 65 11.03 7.42 -24.46
CA SER A 65 12.28 7.34 -23.71
C SER A 65 12.25 6.25 -22.65
N GLU A 66 13.42 5.83 -22.17
CA GLU A 66 13.54 4.89 -21.05
C GLU A 66 12.90 5.47 -19.77
N GLN A 67 13.03 6.78 -19.53
CA GLN A 67 12.41 7.46 -18.40
C GLN A 67 10.88 7.41 -18.47
N ASP A 68 10.30 7.54 -19.67
CA ASP A 68 8.85 7.41 -19.86
C ASP A 68 8.36 6.00 -19.51
N TRP A 69 9.10 4.98 -19.92
CA TRP A 69 8.80 3.58 -19.57
C TRP A 69 8.90 3.34 -18.06
N VAL A 70 9.91 3.90 -17.39
CA VAL A 70 10.06 3.81 -15.93
C VAL A 70 8.86 4.45 -15.23
N GLN A 71 8.47 5.65 -15.64
CA GLN A 71 7.34 6.34 -15.05
C GLN A 71 6.02 5.58 -15.31
N LEU A 72 5.75 5.20 -16.56
CA LEU A 72 4.55 4.42 -16.91
C LEU A 72 4.47 3.12 -16.10
N THR A 73 5.59 2.39 -15.99
CA THR A 73 5.66 1.15 -15.19
C THR A 73 5.32 1.41 -13.74
N HIS A 74 5.82 2.50 -13.15
CA HIS A 74 5.45 2.88 -11.78
C HIS A 74 3.95 3.20 -11.64
N ARG A 75 3.34 3.88 -12.63
CA ARG A 75 1.89 4.17 -12.60
C ARG A 75 1.04 2.89 -12.69
N ILE A 76 1.42 1.97 -13.56
CA ILE A 76 0.78 0.65 -13.67
C ILE A 76 0.92 -0.11 -12.35
N MET A 77 2.11 -0.09 -11.75
CA MET A 77 2.36 -0.73 -10.47
C MET A 77 1.52 -0.09 -9.34
N ALA A 78 1.41 1.24 -9.31
CA ALA A 78 0.56 1.96 -8.36
C ALA A 78 -0.93 1.59 -8.51
N PHE A 79 -1.41 1.41 -9.75
CA PHE A 79 -2.76 0.91 -10.01
C PHE A 79 -2.95 -0.50 -9.46
N ILE A 80 -2.01 -1.41 -9.71
CA ILE A 80 -2.05 -2.79 -9.17
C ILE A 80 -2.06 -2.79 -7.64
N VAL A 81 -1.23 -1.95 -7.00
CA VAL A 81 -1.20 -1.76 -5.54
C VAL A 81 -2.56 -1.28 -5.03
N PHE A 82 -3.15 -0.28 -5.67
CA PHE A 82 -4.48 0.21 -5.30
C PHE A 82 -5.55 -0.89 -5.42
N THR A 83 -5.56 -1.64 -6.53
CA THR A 83 -6.52 -2.71 -6.77
C THR A 83 -6.42 -3.84 -5.75
N ILE A 84 -5.21 -4.32 -5.42
CA ILE A 84 -5.06 -5.40 -4.43
C ILE A 84 -5.48 -4.94 -3.02
N ILE A 85 -5.17 -3.71 -2.64
CA ILE A 85 -5.58 -3.14 -1.34
C ILE A 85 -7.09 -2.99 -1.29
N MET A 86 -7.72 -2.51 -2.36
CA MET A 86 -9.18 -2.40 -2.48
C MET A 86 -9.86 -3.78 -2.37
N ILE A 87 -9.38 -4.81 -3.08
CA ILE A 87 -9.92 -6.17 -2.97
C ILE A 87 -9.77 -6.70 -1.54
N THR A 88 -8.61 -6.50 -0.93
CA THR A 88 -8.32 -6.97 0.43
C THR A 88 -9.21 -6.26 1.46
N TYR A 89 -9.40 -4.95 1.31
CA TYR A 89 -10.31 -4.15 2.13
C TYR A 89 -11.76 -4.64 2.02
N ILE A 90 -12.29 -4.81 0.80
CA ILE A 90 -13.65 -5.31 0.58
C ILE A 90 -13.82 -6.71 1.17
N HIS A 91 -12.82 -7.60 1.00
CA HIS A 91 -12.84 -8.94 1.58
C HIS A 91 -12.84 -8.89 3.12
N ALA A 92 -12.01 -8.05 3.73
CA ALA A 92 -11.91 -7.88 5.17
C ALA A 92 -13.23 -7.38 5.77
N VAL A 93 -13.81 -6.30 5.22
CA VAL A 93 -15.05 -5.71 5.71
C VAL A 93 -16.24 -6.66 5.60
N LYS A 94 -16.35 -7.42 4.50
CA LYS A 94 -17.46 -8.35 4.29
C LYS A 94 -17.37 -9.62 5.15
N ASN A 95 -16.17 -10.15 5.38
CA ASN A 95 -15.98 -11.46 6.02
C ASN A 95 -15.65 -11.37 7.53
N TYR A 96 -15.30 -10.19 8.03
CA TYR A 96 -14.92 -9.96 9.42
C TYR A 96 -15.65 -8.75 10.04
N PRO A 97 -17.00 -8.69 9.98
CA PRO A 97 -17.76 -7.52 10.45
C PRO A 97 -17.61 -7.28 11.96
N ASN A 98 -17.41 -8.34 12.75
CA ASN A 98 -17.31 -8.24 14.22
C ASN A 98 -15.88 -8.00 14.71
N ASN A 99 -14.86 -8.09 13.85
CA ASN A 99 -13.47 -7.91 14.25
C ASN A 99 -13.01 -6.47 14.00
N ARG A 100 -12.98 -5.67 15.07
CA ARG A 100 -12.63 -4.25 15.00
C ARG A 100 -11.22 -4.01 14.47
N THR A 101 -10.27 -4.86 14.83
CA THR A 101 -8.84 -4.72 14.45
C THR A 101 -8.63 -4.95 12.97
N VAL A 102 -9.26 -6.01 12.42
CA VAL A 102 -9.30 -6.24 10.97
C VAL A 102 -9.97 -5.06 10.29
N HIS A 103 -11.18 -4.71 10.70
CA HIS A 103 -11.95 -3.67 10.04
C HIS A 103 -11.19 -2.33 10.02
N TYR A 104 -10.79 -1.81 11.18
CA TYR A 104 -10.12 -0.51 11.25
C TYR A 104 -8.77 -0.47 10.55
N GLY A 105 -7.95 -1.51 10.67
CA GLY A 105 -6.63 -1.44 10.04
C GLY A 105 -6.67 -1.68 8.53
N TYR A 106 -7.58 -2.52 7.98
CA TYR A 106 -7.76 -2.56 6.52
C TYR A 106 -8.43 -1.29 5.97
N THR A 107 -9.34 -0.66 6.73
CA THR A 107 -9.86 0.68 6.38
C THR A 107 -8.74 1.72 6.38
N ALA A 108 -7.86 1.71 7.37
CA ALA A 108 -6.72 2.61 7.43
C ALA A 108 -5.75 2.37 6.25
N ALA A 109 -5.46 1.12 5.91
CA ALA A 109 -4.68 0.76 4.72
C ALA A 109 -5.30 1.31 3.43
N PHE A 110 -6.63 1.23 3.30
CA PHE A 110 -7.35 1.77 2.15
C PHE A 110 -7.29 3.31 2.08
N ILE A 111 -7.42 4.00 3.22
CA ILE A 111 -7.25 5.46 3.29
C ILE A 111 -5.82 5.85 2.90
N LEU A 112 -4.81 5.12 3.38
CA LEU A 112 -3.41 5.39 3.06
C LEU A 112 -3.10 5.23 1.58
N VAL A 113 -3.68 4.22 0.90
CA VAL A 113 -3.47 4.08 -0.55
C VAL A 113 -4.17 5.18 -1.35
N ILE A 114 -5.30 5.72 -0.86
CA ILE A 114 -5.92 6.90 -1.49
C ILE A 114 -5.01 8.12 -1.33
N LEU A 115 -4.48 8.36 -0.13
CA LEU A 115 -3.53 9.44 0.11
C LEU A 115 -2.25 9.28 -0.72
N GLN A 116 -1.82 8.04 -0.97
CA GLN A 116 -0.73 7.73 -1.90
C GLN A 116 -1.00 8.21 -3.31
N VAL A 117 -2.15 7.85 -3.88
CA VAL A 117 -2.52 8.26 -5.24
C VAL A 117 -2.64 9.78 -5.33
N ILE A 118 -3.25 10.42 -4.33
CA ILE A 118 -3.38 11.89 -4.29
C ILE A 118 -2.01 12.56 -4.23
N THR A 119 -1.14 12.14 -3.32
CA THR A 119 0.20 12.73 -3.19
C THR A 119 1.09 12.44 -4.40
N GLY A 120 0.96 11.27 -5.02
CA GLY A 120 1.67 10.93 -6.26
C GLY A 120 1.26 11.86 -7.41
N ALA A 121 -0.04 12.07 -7.60
CA ALA A 121 -0.57 13.00 -8.60
C ALA A 121 -0.13 14.46 -8.32
N LEU A 122 -0.27 14.90 -7.07
CA LEU A 122 0.15 16.24 -6.66
C LEU A 122 1.66 16.45 -6.82
N SER A 123 2.48 15.42 -6.62
CA SER A 123 3.93 15.51 -6.83
C SER A 123 4.25 15.89 -8.27
N ILE A 124 3.59 15.27 -9.25
CA ILE A 124 3.76 15.61 -10.67
C ILE A 124 3.25 17.04 -10.94
N MET A 125 2.04 17.37 -10.48
CA MET A 125 1.41 18.68 -10.73
C MET A 125 2.18 19.86 -10.13
N THR A 126 2.94 19.61 -9.06
CA THR A 126 3.73 20.63 -8.35
C THR A 126 5.21 20.60 -8.70
N ASN A 127 5.58 19.94 -9.80
CA ASN A 127 6.98 19.81 -10.25
C ASN A 127 7.91 19.22 -9.18
N VAL A 128 7.47 18.13 -8.53
CA VAL A 128 8.18 17.41 -7.47
C VAL A 128 8.44 18.29 -6.26
N ASN A 129 7.41 18.96 -5.74
CA ASN A 129 7.52 19.69 -4.48
C ASN A 129 7.99 18.76 -3.36
N LEU A 130 9.06 19.16 -2.67
CA LEU A 130 9.71 18.34 -1.66
C LEU A 130 8.76 17.90 -0.54
N ILE A 131 7.88 18.79 -0.07
CA ILE A 131 6.95 18.49 1.02
C ILE A 131 5.95 17.41 0.59
N ILE A 132 5.42 17.52 -0.64
CA ILE A 132 4.48 16.53 -1.17
C ILE A 132 5.18 15.18 -1.40
N ALA A 133 6.40 15.19 -1.94
CA ALA A 133 7.20 13.99 -2.11
C ALA A 133 7.53 13.30 -0.76
N LEU A 134 7.75 14.08 0.30
CA LEU A 134 7.94 13.54 1.66
C LEU A 134 6.66 12.90 2.20
N PHE A 135 5.49 13.53 2.01
CA PHE A 135 4.22 12.90 2.37
C PHE A 135 3.96 11.62 1.59
N HIS A 136 4.30 11.61 0.30
CA HIS A 136 4.26 10.41 -0.53
C HIS A 136 5.18 9.31 0.04
N ALA A 137 6.43 9.61 0.40
CA ALA A 137 7.29 8.61 1.05
C ALA A 137 6.77 8.14 2.43
N LEU A 138 6.16 9.05 3.20
CA LEU A 138 5.63 8.76 4.53
C LEU A 138 4.43 7.81 4.48
N PHE A 139 3.47 8.06 3.59
CA PHE A 139 2.25 7.24 3.54
C PHE A 139 2.55 5.80 3.10
N ILE A 140 3.50 5.59 2.18
CA ILE A 140 3.87 4.23 1.71
C ILE A 140 4.62 3.48 2.79
N THR A 141 5.47 4.19 3.55
CA THR A 141 6.18 3.62 4.70
C THR A 141 5.21 3.16 5.77
N TYR A 142 4.21 3.97 6.12
CA TYR A 142 3.20 3.61 7.11
C TYR A 142 2.28 2.47 6.62
N LEU A 143 1.89 2.50 5.34
CA LEU A 143 1.12 1.43 4.70
C LEU A 143 1.88 0.08 4.73
N PHE A 144 3.16 0.08 4.34
CA PHE A 144 3.99 -1.12 4.35
C PHE A 144 4.22 -1.62 5.78
N GLY A 145 4.54 -0.73 6.72
CA GLY A 145 4.69 -1.06 8.14
C GLY A 145 3.44 -1.71 8.73
N MET A 146 2.27 -1.12 8.50
CA MET A 146 0.98 -1.70 8.91
C MET A 146 0.73 -3.08 8.30
N THR A 147 1.04 -3.26 7.02
CA THR A 147 0.90 -4.55 6.34
C THR A 147 1.80 -5.62 6.97
N THR A 148 3.06 -5.28 7.25
CA THR A 148 3.98 -6.21 7.93
C THR A 148 3.56 -6.53 9.36
N TYR A 149 2.99 -5.57 10.07
CA TYR A 149 2.41 -5.78 11.39
C TYR A 149 1.26 -6.79 11.35
N PHE A 150 0.36 -6.66 10.38
CA PHE A 150 -0.72 -7.64 10.19
C PHE A 150 -0.23 -9.04 9.84
N ILE A 151 0.84 -9.15 9.03
CA ILE A 151 1.48 -10.43 8.78
C ILE A 151 2.03 -11.03 10.08
N MET A 152 2.68 -10.24 10.92
CA MET A 152 3.20 -10.69 12.23
C MET A 152 2.06 -11.21 13.13
N LEU A 153 0.96 -10.47 13.24
CA LEU A 153 -0.22 -10.89 14.01
C LEU A 153 -0.80 -12.22 13.49
N MET A 154 -0.90 -12.39 12.17
CA MET A 154 -1.36 -13.64 11.55
C MET A 154 -0.41 -14.81 11.84
N LEU A 155 0.90 -14.58 11.85
CA LEU A 155 1.90 -15.61 12.15
C LEU A 155 1.82 -16.05 13.62
N ARG A 156 1.57 -15.11 14.55
CA ARG A 156 1.39 -15.41 15.97
C ARG A 156 0.13 -16.24 16.22
N SER A 157 -0.99 -15.88 15.61
CA SER A 157 -2.26 -16.64 15.71
C SER A 157 -2.09 -18.11 15.28
N VAL A 158 -1.40 -18.38 14.16
CA VAL A 158 -1.17 -19.76 13.67
C VAL A 158 -0.35 -20.60 14.64
N ARG A 159 0.57 -19.97 15.40
CA ARG A 159 1.41 -20.68 16.37
C ARG A 159 0.61 -21.06 17.61
N SER A 160 -0.35 -20.24 18.03
CA SER A 160 -1.24 -20.53 19.15
C SER A 160 -2.18 -21.69 18.87
N ASP A 161 -2.70 -21.81 17.64
CA ASP A 161 -3.57 -22.92 17.20
C ASP A 161 -2.88 -24.29 17.17
N LYS A 162 -1.54 -24.33 17.18
CA LYS A 162 -0.74 -25.55 17.11
C LYS A 162 -0.23 -26.03 18.47
N GLN A 163 -0.45 -25.25 19.54
CA GLN A 163 -0.13 -25.61 20.92
C GLN A 163 -1.38 -26.15 21.61
#